data_AF-A0A8T4LW23-F1
#
_entry.id   AF-A0A8T4LW23-F1
#
_cell.length_a   1.000
_cell.length_b   1.000
_cell.length_c   1.000
_cell.angle_alpha   90.00
_cell.angle_beta   90.00
_cell.angle_gamma   90.00
#
_symmetry.space_group_name_H-M   'P 1'
#
loop_
_entity.id
_entity.type
_entity.pdbx_description
1 polymer ?
#
loop_
_entity_poly.entity_id
_entity_poly.type
_entity_poly.pdbx_seq_one_letter_code
_entity_poly.pdbx_strand_id
1 'polypeptide(L)'
;MRKLLFVGLVVFLLMAVVLAADLRSDARDNARDEVKDRAADRAKDVARDRARDVARDAVSDRAKEVARERTREVLSERMKDRVKPERLKEIRENERNKLDREGKNELEDNLKRRRAKQDVKERVKEKRERKCESLNDKVERVLCAKERNAVSERALEKARERHALNEKCRKLTGEDRKKCELEINEHYRTVVQERFKDWIKKKRLAAEAGDNETEETETDEGARVRLDALHKKMLAEKLEKLTEEKKKALIQRLSNMIEKGEKLNDLMEKAITKAEEKGHDVSKLQFLLEEYNAALDKAKVLFDDEQYRDALAALNDAKHTYKQFRHVFAELHQKHKRGEKHVEDLTEVVEVPPTPDETTTDTEGDS
;
A
#
# COMPACT_ATOMS: atom_id res chain seq x y z
N MET A 1 -31.24 82.30 24.39
CA MET A 1 -30.96 81.45 23.21
C MET A 1 -29.47 81.20 22.95
N ARG A 2 -28.57 82.20 22.90
CA ARG A 2 -27.14 81.98 22.60
C ARG A 2 -26.40 80.99 23.53
N LYS A 3 -26.69 80.98 24.84
CA LYS A 3 -26.07 80.02 25.78
C LYS A 3 -26.48 78.56 25.54
N LEU A 4 -27.73 78.31 25.13
CA LEU A 4 -28.22 76.97 24.80
C LEU A 4 -27.62 76.43 23.49
N LEU A 5 -27.44 77.30 22.49
CA LEU A 5 -26.75 76.93 21.25
C LEU A 5 -25.27 76.60 21.47
N PHE A 6 -24.60 77.33 22.37
CA PHE A 6 -23.19 77.06 22.68
C PHE A 6 -23.03 75.71 23.40
N VAL A 7 -23.88 75.41 24.38
CA VAL A 7 -23.86 74.11 25.07
C VAL A 7 -24.18 72.96 24.09
N GLY A 8 -25.17 73.13 23.22
CA GLY A 8 -25.49 72.14 22.19
C GLY A 8 -24.32 71.87 21.23
N LEU A 9 -23.61 72.91 20.79
CA LEU A 9 -22.47 72.77 19.88
C LEU A 9 -21.28 72.08 20.56
N VAL A 10 -21.00 72.37 21.83
CA VAL A 10 -19.92 71.72 22.59
C VAL A 10 -20.23 70.24 22.82
N VAL A 11 -21.48 69.89 23.15
CA VAL A 11 -21.91 68.49 23.30
C VAL A 11 -21.83 67.74 21.97
N PHE A 12 -22.22 68.37 20.85
CA PHE A 12 -22.12 67.77 19.53
C PHE A 12 -20.66 67.53 19.11
N LEU A 13 -19.77 68.49 19.37
CA LEU A 13 -18.33 68.33 19.10
C LEU A 13 -17.70 67.23 19.97
N LEU A 14 -18.06 67.13 21.25
CA LEU A 14 -17.58 66.06 22.12
C LEU A 14 -18.07 64.68 21.64
N MET A 15 -19.34 64.55 21.27
CA MET A 15 -19.87 63.31 20.69
C MET A 15 -19.17 62.94 19.37
N ALA A 16 -18.88 63.92 18.51
CA ALA A 16 -18.16 63.68 17.27
C ALA A 16 -16.71 63.20 17.52
N VAL A 17 -16.02 63.74 18.53
CA VAL A 17 -14.67 63.30 18.93
C VAL A 17 -14.69 61.89 19.51
N VAL A 18 -15.69 61.54 20.34
CA VAL A 18 -15.85 60.18 20.89
C VAL A 18 -16.14 59.17 19.77
N LEU A 19 -17.08 59.47 18.88
CA LEU A 19 -17.39 58.63 17.71
C LEU A 19 -16.18 58.46 16.78
N ALA A 20 -15.40 59.52 16.56
CA ALA A 20 -14.18 59.44 15.77
C ALA A 20 -13.08 58.61 16.44
N ALA A 21 -13.01 58.60 17.79
CA ALA A 21 -12.06 57.78 18.53
C ALA A 21 -12.42 56.29 18.47
N ASP A 22 -13.71 55.95 18.61
CA ASP A 22 -14.19 54.56 18.51
C ASP A 22 -14.00 54.00 17.09
N LEU A 23 -14.34 54.77 16.05
CA LEU A 23 -14.10 54.39 14.65
C LEU A 23 -12.61 54.17 14.36
N ARG A 24 -11.72 54.90 15.04
CA ARG A 24 -10.27 54.75 14.87
C ARG A 24 -9.72 53.54 15.60
N SER A 25 -10.34 53.11 16.70
CA SER A 25 -9.97 51.89 17.42
C SER A 25 -10.34 50.66 16.60
N ASP A 26 -11.58 50.59 16.12
CA ASP A 26 -12.08 49.46 15.33
C ASP A 26 -11.34 49.29 13.99
N ALA A 27 -10.99 50.41 13.32
CA ALA A 27 -10.19 50.37 12.10
C ALA A 27 -8.77 49.87 12.35
N ARG A 28 -8.19 50.17 13.53
CA ARG A 28 -6.81 49.79 13.87
C ARG A 28 -6.71 48.32 14.26
N ASP A 29 -7.70 47.80 14.98
CA ASP A 29 -7.74 46.41 15.39
C ASP A 29 -8.06 45.49 14.21
N ASN A 30 -9.00 45.85 13.34
CA ASN A 30 -9.25 45.11 12.09
C ASN A 30 -8.03 45.08 11.16
N ALA A 31 -7.33 46.21 10.99
CA ALA A 31 -6.13 46.25 10.16
C ALA A 31 -4.98 45.41 10.77
N ARG A 32 -4.89 45.34 12.10
CA ARG A 32 -3.83 44.59 12.79
C ARG A 32 -4.06 43.09 12.73
N ASP A 33 -5.30 42.64 12.89
CA ASP A 33 -5.64 41.23 12.83
C ASP A 33 -5.57 40.70 11.41
N GLU A 34 -6.02 41.47 10.40
CA GLU A 34 -5.92 41.05 9.00
C GLU A 34 -4.46 40.96 8.50
N VAL A 35 -3.57 41.82 9.01
CA VAL A 35 -2.12 41.74 8.73
C VAL A 35 -1.46 40.57 9.46
N LYS A 36 -1.83 40.31 10.72
CA LYS A 36 -1.30 39.17 11.48
C LYS A 36 -1.71 37.84 10.85
N ASP A 37 -2.96 37.69 10.45
CA ASP A 37 -3.46 36.45 9.86
C ASP A 37 -2.84 36.19 8.48
N ARG A 38 -2.76 37.22 7.62
CA ARG A 38 -2.07 37.09 6.33
C ARG A 38 -0.57 36.81 6.47
N ALA A 39 0.09 37.39 7.47
CA ALA A 39 1.51 37.12 7.71
C ALA A 39 1.74 35.72 8.29
N ALA A 40 0.87 35.28 9.21
CA ALA A 40 0.92 33.94 9.80
C ALA A 40 0.65 32.85 8.76
N ASP A 41 -0.36 33.02 7.90
CA ASP A 41 -0.69 32.05 6.86
C ASP A 41 0.41 31.97 5.80
N ARG A 42 0.94 33.11 5.33
CA ARG A 42 2.08 33.10 4.40
C ARG A 42 3.33 32.49 5.00
N ALA A 43 3.65 32.79 6.26
CA ALA A 43 4.79 32.19 6.94
C ALA A 43 4.62 30.68 7.12
N LYS A 44 3.40 30.23 7.42
CA LYS A 44 3.06 28.81 7.60
C LYS A 44 3.13 28.03 6.29
N ASP A 45 2.64 28.60 5.19
CA ASP A 45 2.72 27.97 3.87
C ASP A 45 4.16 27.91 3.37
N VAL A 46 4.94 29.00 3.47
CA VAL A 46 6.35 29.01 3.08
C VAL A 46 7.19 28.06 3.93
N ALA A 47 6.95 28.01 5.25
CA ALA A 47 7.64 27.08 6.14
C ALA A 47 7.27 25.63 5.84
N ARG A 48 5.99 25.36 5.54
CA ARG A 48 5.50 24.02 5.19
C ARG A 48 6.09 23.54 3.88
N ASP A 49 6.12 24.38 2.84
CA ASP A 49 6.67 24.01 1.54
C ASP A 49 8.19 23.79 1.63
N ARG A 50 8.93 24.68 2.30
CA ARG A 50 10.37 24.46 2.55
C ARG A 50 10.64 23.20 3.36
N ALA A 51 9.91 22.97 4.45
CA ALA A 51 10.08 21.77 5.27
C ALA A 51 9.76 20.50 4.48
N ARG A 52 8.79 20.56 3.55
CA ARG A 52 8.41 19.44 2.71
C ARG A 52 9.45 19.14 1.65
N ASP A 53 10.02 20.16 1.02
CA ASP A 53 11.07 20.00 0.02
C ASP A 53 12.37 19.51 0.66
N VAL A 54 12.79 20.10 1.79
CA VAL A 54 13.97 19.64 2.55
C VAL A 54 13.77 18.20 3.05
N ALA A 55 12.60 17.85 3.58
CA ALA A 55 12.33 16.47 4.02
C ALA A 55 12.30 15.50 2.84
N ARG A 56 11.81 15.93 1.67
CA ARG A 56 11.74 15.09 0.47
C ARG A 56 13.13 14.82 -0.10
N ASP A 57 13.97 15.84 -0.17
CA ASP A 57 15.36 15.71 -0.63
C ASP A 57 16.17 14.87 0.36
N ALA A 58 16.07 15.15 1.67
CA ALA A 58 16.76 14.37 2.70
C ALA A 58 16.33 12.89 2.73
N VAL A 59 15.04 12.59 2.56
CA VAL A 59 14.55 11.20 2.53
C VAL A 59 14.92 10.51 1.22
N SER A 60 14.85 11.21 0.08
CA SER A 60 15.28 10.70 -1.23
C SER A 60 16.76 10.33 -1.20
N ASP A 61 17.61 11.22 -0.69
CA ASP A 61 19.05 11.03 -0.71
C ASP A 61 19.47 9.97 0.29
N ARG A 62 18.88 9.93 1.49
CA ARG A 62 19.16 8.89 2.48
C ARG A 62 18.66 7.51 2.04
N ALA A 63 17.51 7.43 1.36
CA ALA A 63 17.03 6.17 0.78
C ALA A 63 17.94 5.67 -0.35
N LYS A 64 18.43 6.57 -1.21
CA LYS A 64 19.44 6.25 -2.23
C LYS A 64 20.75 5.79 -1.59
N GLU A 65 21.18 6.43 -0.50
CA GLU A 65 22.44 6.10 0.18
C GLU A 65 22.37 4.71 0.86
N VAL A 66 21.29 4.43 1.60
CA VAL A 66 21.09 3.12 2.25
C VAL A 66 20.93 1.99 1.21
N ALA A 67 20.23 2.24 0.10
CA ALA A 67 20.16 1.28 -0.99
C ALA A 67 21.55 1.06 -1.64
N ARG A 68 22.34 2.13 -1.82
CA ARG A 68 23.71 2.04 -2.35
C ARG A 68 24.63 1.25 -1.42
N GLU A 69 24.59 1.48 -0.11
CA GLU A 69 25.45 0.82 0.87
C GLU A 69 25.18 -0.68 0.94
N ARG A 70 23.91 -1.10 1.06
CA ARG A 70 23.54 -2.53 1.07
C ARG A 70 23.91 -3.24 -0.22
N THR A 71 23.72 -2.58 -1.36
CA THR A 71 24.12 -3.16 -2.66
C THR A 71 25.64 -3.27 -2.76
N ARG A 72 26.39 -2.32 -2.18
CA ARG A 72 27.87 -2.32 -2.15
C ARG A 72 28.44 -3.44 -1.29
N GLU A 73 27.87 -3.69 -0.11
CA GLU A 73 28.28 -4.78 0.78
C GLU A 73 28.04 -6.15 0.13
N VAL A 74 26.82 -6.38 -0.38
CA VAL A 74 26.45 -7.67 -1.00
C VAL A 74 27.28 -7.96 -2.26
N LEU A 75 27.56 -6.95 -3.11
CA LEU A 75 28.42 -7.11 -4.28
C LEU A 75 29.91 -7.24 -3.91
N SER A 76 30.36 -6.57 -2.85
CA SER A 76 31.77 -6.63 -2.43
C SER A 76 32.13 -7.96 -1.79
N GLU A 77 31.23 -8.58 -1.03
CA GLU A 77 31.50 -9.91 -0.44
C GLU A 77 31.46 -11.01 -1.50
N ARG A 78 30.58 -10.90 -2.49
CA ARG A 78 30.36 -11.99 -3.47
C ARG A 78 31.37 -12.05 -4.60
N MET A 79 32.13 -10.98 -4.85
CA MET A 79 33.01 -10.86 -6.01
C MET A 79 34.51 -10.73 -5.70
N LYS A 80 34.91 -10.58 -4.43
CA LYS A 80 36.31 -10.40 -4.02
C LYS A 80 37.25 -11.54 -4.45
N ASP A 81 36.73 -12.75 -4.66
CA ASP A 81 37.56 -13.93 -4.94
C ASP A 81 37.57 -14.38 -6.42
N ARG A 82 36.78 -13.77 -7.32
CA ARG A 82 36.56 -14.33 -8.67
C ARG A 82 36.61 -13.37 -9.84
N VAL A 83 36.60 -12.06 -9.62
CA VAL A 83 36.45 -11.09 -10.70
C VAL A 83 37.58 -10.07 -10.64
N LYS A 84 38.30 -9.90 -11.77
CA LYS A 84 39.30 -8.84 -11.91
C LYS A 84 38.69 -7.48 -11.55
N PRO A 85 39.40 -6.61 -10.83
CA PRO A 85 38.86 -5.36 -10.33
C PRO A 85 38.30 -4.43 -11.42
N GLU A 86 38.75 -4.53 -12.68
CA GLU A 86 38.17 -3.75 -13.80
C GLU A 86 36.73 -4.18 -14.13
N ARG A 87 36.44 -5.48 -14.23
CA ARG A 87 35.08 -5.99 -14.52
C ARG A 87 34.09 -5.69 -13.42
N LEU A 88 34.56 -5.61 -12.19
CA LEU A 88 33.77 -5.23 -11.02
C LEU A 88 33.31 -3.77 -11.07
N LYS A 89 34.12 -2.87 -11.63
CA LYS A 89 33.72 -1.46 -11.84
C LYS A 89 32.63 -1.35 -12.89
N GLU A 90 32.78 -2.06 -14.01
CA GLU A 90 31.81 -2.04 -15.11
C GLU A 90 30.44 -2.60 -14.69
N ILE A 91 30.40 -3.73 -13.98
CA ILE A 91 29.14 -4.31 -13.47
C ILE A 91 28.45 -3.35 -12.50
N ARG A 92 29.21 -2.74 -11.57
CA ARG A 92 28.67 -1.76 -10.61
C ARG A 92 28.10 -0.54 -11.32
N GLU A 93 28.75 -0.07 -12.37
CA GLU A 93 28.29 1.09 -13.14
C GLU A 93 27.04 0.77 -13.95
N ASN A 94 26.96 -0.42 -14.57
CA ASN A 94 25.76 -0.87 -15.28
C ASN A 94 24.57 -1.08 -14.35
N GLU A 95 24.74 -1.72 -13.20
CA GLU A 95 23.66 -1.89 -12.22
C GLU A 95 23.21 -0.54 -11.64
N ARG A 96 24.15 0.37 -11.37
CA ARG A 96 23.83 1.73 -10.94
C ARG A 96 22.99 2.46 -11.99
N ASN A 97 23.42 2.42 -13.25
CA ASN A 97 22.69 3.07 -14.35
C ASN A 97 21.31 2.44 -14.58
N LYS A 98 21.18 1.12 -14.38
CA LYS A 98 19.90 0.41 -14.48
C LYS A 98 18.94 0.84 -13.37
N LEU A 99 19.39 0.82 -12.11
CA LEU A 99 18.60 1.23 -10.96
C LEU A 99 18.20 2.71 -11.03
N ASP A 100 19.10 3.59 -11.46
CA ASP A 100 18.79 5.01 -11.64
C ASP A 100 17.75 5.24 -12.75
N ARG A 101 17.76 4.45 -13.83
CA ARG A 101 16.74 4.54 -14.90
C ARG A 101 15.39 3.98 -14.44
N GLU A 102 15.37 2.76 -13.86
CA GLU A 102 14.14 2.11 -13.41
C GLU A 102 13.46 2.91 -12.29
N GLY A 103 14.23 3.35 -11.28
CA GLY A 103 13.72 4.14 -10.17
C GLY A 103 13.20 5.53 -10.60
N LYS A 104 13.85 6.18 -11.58
CA LYS A 104 13.35 7.45 -12.14
C LYS A 104 12.02 7.27 -12.86
N ASN A 105 11.90 6.25 -13.70
CA ASN A 105 10.68 5.98 -14.47
C ASN A 105 9.50 5.66 -13.54
N GLU A 106 9.70 4.80 -12.53
CA GLU A 106 8.64 4.46 -11.57
C GLU A 106 8.21 5.67 -10.72
N LEU A 107 9.17 6.50 -10.30
CA LEU A 107 8.87 7.72 -9.55
C LEU A 107 8.11 8.74 -10.41
N GLU A 108 8.52 8.92 -11.67
CA GLU A 108 7.87 9.81 -12.62
C GLU A 108 6.43 9.39 -12.92
N ASP A 109 6.19 8.09 -13.14
CA ASP A 109 4.85 7.55 -13.35
C ASP A 109 3.95 7.73 -12.13
N ASN A 110 4.49 7.50 -10.93
CA ASN A 110 3.78 7.77 -9.70
C ASN A 110 3.42 9.25 -9.53
N LEU A 111 4.32 10.17 -9.90
CA LEU A 111 4.06 11.61 -9.89
C LEU A 111 3.00 12.01 -10.92
N LYS A 112 3.06 11.48 -12.15
CA LYS A 112 2.04 11.69 -13.19
C LYS A 112 0.67 11.22 -12.72
N ARG A 113 0.57 10.03 -12.10
CA ARG A 113 -0.69 9.53 -11.51
C ARG A 113 -1.21 10.42 -10.39
N ARG A 114 -0.35 10.98 -9.55
CA ARG A 114 -0.76 11.92 -8.49
C ARG A 114 -1.27 13.24 -9.05
N ARG A 115 -0.60 13.82 -10.05
CA ARG A 115 -1.05 15.03 -10.74
C ARG A 115 -2.40 14.81 -11.42
N ALA A 116 -2.57 13.73 -12.18
CA ALA A 116 -3.84 13.42 -12.83
C ALA A 116 -5.01 13.26 -11.83
N LYS A 117 -4.76 12.64 -10.66
CA LYS A 117 -5.77 12.54 -9.58
C LYS A 117 -6.13 13.92 -9.00
N GLN A 118 -5.15 14.81 -8.88
CA GLN A 118 -5.37 16.17 -8.39
C GLN A 118 -6.16 17.00 -9.42
N ASP A 119 -5.82 16.91 -10.70
CA ASP A 119 -6.52 17.60 -11.78
C ASP A 119 -8.00 17.17 -11.87
N VAL A 120 -8.28 15.86 -11.75
CA VAL A 120 -9.66 15.36 -11.70
C VAL A 120 -10.41 15.92 -10.50
N LYS A 121 -9.76 16.02 -9.33
CA LYS A 121 -10.35 16.59 -8.11
C LYS A 121 -10.70 18.07 -8.29
N GLU A 122 -9.79 18.85 -8.89
CA GLU A 122 -10.02 20.28 -9.17
C GLU A 122 -11.13 20.47 -10.21
N ARG A 123 -11.16 19.69 -11.30
CA ARG A 123 -12.25 19.76 -12.29
C ARG A 123 -13.62 19.45 -11.69
N VAL A 124 -13.72 18.48 -10.77
CA VAL A 124 -14.97 18.17 -10.08
C VAL A 124 -15.39 19.31 -9.14
N LYS A 125 -14.43 19.92 -8.45
CA LYS A 125 -14.67 21.09 -7.59
C LYS A 125 -15.16 22.28 -8.41
N GLU A 126 -14.48 22.60 -9.50
CA GLU A 126 -14.84 23.68 -10.42
C GLU A 126 -16.23 23.46 -11.04
N LYS A 127 -16.56 22.24 -11.47
CA LYS A 127 -17.89 21.93 -12.02
C LYS A 127 -19.00 22.13 -10.98
N ARG A 128 -18.72 21.87 -9.69
CA ARG A 128 -19.67 22.15 -8.61
C ARG A 128 -19.79 23.64 -8.32
N GLU A 129 -18.69 24.39 -8.39
CA GLU A 129 -18.67 25.84 -8.23
C GLU A 129 -19.50 26.52 -9.32
N ARG A 130 -19.25 26.17 -10.58
CA ARG A 130 -20.05 26.66 -11.72
C ARG A 130 -21.53 26.35 -11.56
N LYS A 131 -21.89 25.17 -11.05
CA LYS A 131 -23.30 24.79 -10.81
C LYS A 131 -23.96 25.62 -9.72
N CYS A 132 -23.22 25.99 -8.66
CA CYS A 132 -23.76 26.92 -7.68
C CYS A 132 -23.85 28.33 -8.26
N GLU A 133 -22.85 28.79 -9.01
CA GLU A 133 -22.84 30.14 -9.61
C GLU A 133 -23.92 30.35 -10.66
N SER A 134 -24.34 29.30 -11.37
CA SER A 134 -25.40 29.35 -12.37
C SER A 134 -26.82 29.50 -11.80
N LEU A 135 -26.99 29.45 -10.47
CA LEU A 135 -28.30 29.68 -9.85
C LEU A 135 -28.62 31.18 -9.86
N ASN A 136 -29.76 31.54 -10.45
CA ASN A 136 -30.18 32.94 -10.59
C ASN A 136 -30.54 33.56 -9.23
N ASP A 137 -31.14 32.78 -8.33
CA ASP A 137 -31.54 33.25 -7.01
C ASP A 137 -30.34 33.39 -6.05
N LYS A 138 -30.29 34.50 -5.32
CA LYS A 138 -29.18 34.81 -4.39
C LYS A 138 -29.21 33.92 -3.16
N VAL A 139 -30.39 33.55 -2.66
CA VAL A 139 -30.58 32.66 -1.52
C VAL A 139 -30.16 31.23 -1.89
N GLU A 140 -30.54 30.76 -3.08
CA GLU A 140 -30.14 29.44 -3.58
C GLU A 140 -28.62 29.30 -3.75
N ARG A 141 -27.94 30.34 -4.24
CA ARG A 141 -26.47 30.38 -4.31
C ARG A 141 -25.82 30.23 -2.93
N VAL A 142 -26.34 30.94 -1.94
CA VAL A 142 -25.83 30.88 -0.55
C VAL A 142 -26.10 29.50 0.07
N LEU A 143 -27.26 28.90 -0.18
CA LEU A 143 -27.59 27.55 0.28
C LEU A 143 -26.70 26.49 -0.38
N CYS A 144 -26.49 26.58 -1.70
CA CYS A 144 -25.61 25.68 -2.45
C CYS A 144 -24.16 25.74 -1.93
N ALA A 145 -23.65 26.96 -1.65
CA ALA A 145 -22.33 27.15 -1.07
C ALA A 145 -22.22 26.58 0.36
N LYS A 146 -23.26 26.77 1.20
CA LYS A 146 -23.33 26.20 2.55
C LYS A 146 -23.39 24.68 2.53
N GLU A 147 -24.23 24.07 1.69
CA GLU A 147 -24.30 22.62 1.56
C GLU A 147 -22.97 22.02 1.08
N ARG A 148 -22.31 22.67 0.11
CA ARG A 148 -20.99 22.26 -0.37
C ARG A 148 -19.96 22.23 0.77
N ASN A 149 -19.91 23.30 1.56
CA ASN A 149 -18.98 23.41 2.68
C ASN A 149 -19.33 22.38 3.78
N ALA A 150 -20.61 22.18 4.09
CA ALA A 150 -21.06 21.20 5.08
C ALA A 150 -20.75 19.74 4.67
N VAL A 151 -20.90 19.40 3.39
CA VAL A 151 -20.54 18.07 2.87
C VAL A 151 -19.03 17.84 2.94
N SER A 152 -18.24 18.89 2.67
CA SER A 152 -16.78 18.89 2.82
C SER A 152 -16.39 18.65 4.29
N GLU A 153 -16.97 19.40 5.23
CA GLU A 153 -16.63 19.29 6.65
C GLU A 153 -17.02 17.94 7.25
N ARG A 154 -18.23 17.43 6.99
CA ARG A 154 -18.63 16.09 7.46
C ARG A 154 -17.73 14.98 6.91
N ALA A 155 -17.27 15.11 5.66
CA ALA A 155 -16.35 14.15 5.08
C ALA A 155 -14.96 14.23 5.73
N LEU A 156 -14.51 15.45 6.04
CA LEU A 156 -13.24 15.70 6.71
C LEU A 156 -13.26 15.21 8.17
N GLU A 157 -14.36 15.40 8.88
CA GLU A 157 -14.60 14.91 10.23
C GLU A 157 -14.53 13.39 10.30
N LYS A 158 -15.28 12.68 9.43
CA LYS A 158 -15.20 11.22 9.35
C LYS A 158 -13.81 10.70 8.97
N ALA A 159 -13.05 11.47 8.19
CA ALA A 159 -11.66 11.13 7.88
C ALA A 159 -10.73 11.33 9.09
N ARG A 160 -10.96 12.36 9.91
CA ARG A 160 -10.25 12.60 11.17
C ARG A 160 -10.56 11.51 12.20
N GLU A 161 -11.82 11.12 12.34
CA GLU A 161 -12.23 10.00 13.19
C GLU A 161 -11.51 8.70 12.79
N ARG A 162 -11.46 8.39 11.49
CA ARG A 162 -10.78 7.20 10.98
C ARG A 162 -9.30 7.23 11.31
N HIS A 163 -8.68 8.39 11.12
CA HIS A 163 -7.28 8.59 11.44
C HIS A 163 -7.02 8.40 12.94
N ALA A 164 -7.87 8.96 13.81
CA ALA A 164 -7.76 8.80 15.26
C ALA A 164 -7.91 7.33 15.69
N LEU A 165 -8.84 6.58 15.10
CA LEU A 165 -9.01 5.15 15.35
C LEU A 165 -7.80 4.33 14.85
N ASN A 166 -7.29 4.63 13.66
CA ASN A 166 -6.08 3.99 13.14
C ASN A 166 -4.85 4.25 14.03
N GLU A 167 -4.71 5.47 14.55
CA GLU A 167 -3.64 5.80 15.51
C GLU A 167 -3.78 5.01 16.82
N LYS A 168 -5.00 4.75 17.30
CA LYS A 168 -5.23 3.83 18.42
C LYS A 168 -4.78 2.41 18.09
N CYS A 169 -5.14 1.88 16.91
CA CYS A 169 -4.71 0.53 16.50
C CYS A 169 -3.19 0.41 16.32
N ARG A 170 -2.50 1.48 15.89
CA ARG A 170 -1.03 1.47 15.74
C ARG A 170 -0.29 1.23 17.06
N LYS A 171 -0.89 1.58 18.19
CA LYS A 171 -0.31 1.34 19.53
C LYS A 171 -0.43 -0.12 19.98
N LEU A 172 -1.28 -0.91 19.31
CA LEU A 172 -1.44 -2.33 19.56
C LEU A 172 -0.43 -3.13 18.70
N THR A 173 -0.10 -4.34 19.14
CA THR A 173 0.78 -5.26 18.41
C THR A 173 0.08 -6.60 18.17
N GLY A 174 0.62 -7.42 17.27
CA GLY A 174 0.14 -8.79 17.04
C GLY A 174 -1.31 -8.90 16.57
N GLU A 175 -2.06 -9.77 17.24
CA GLU A 175 -3.45 -10.12 16.90
C GLU A 175 -4.45 -9.01 17.25
N ASP A 176 -4.23 -8.31 18.36
CA ASP A 176 -5.07 -7.18 18.80
C ASP A 176 -5.09 -6.04 17.77
N ARG A 177 -3.92 -5.75 17.17
CA ARG A 177 -3.84 -4.77 16.08
C ARG A 177 -4.65 -5.20 14.87
N LYS A 178 -4.57 -6.47 14.47
CA LYS A 178 -5.34 -7.00 13.32
C LYS A 178 -6.83 -6.91 13.58
N LYS A 179 -7.27 -7.29 14.78
CA LYS A 179 -8.68 -7.20 15.21
C LYS A 179 -9.18 -5.75 15.19
N CYS A 180 -8.41 -4.83 15.75
CA CYS A 180 -8.70 -3.39 15.74
C CYS A 180 -8.80 -2.82 14.31
N GLU A 181 -7.88 -3.18 13.41
CA GLU A 181 -7.94 -2.76 12.00
C GLU A 181 -9.17 -3.33 11.28
N LEU A 182 -9.58 -4.56 11.61
CA LEU A 182 -10.78 -5.21 11.05
C LEU A 182 -12.07 -4.53 11.52
N GLU A 183 -12.21 -4.25 12.81
CA GLU A 183 -13.36 -3.55 13.39
C GLU A 183 -13.52 -2.13 12.79
N ILE A 184 -12.43 -1.39 12.62
CA ILE A 184 -12.47 -0.09 11.92
C ILE A 184 -13.00 -0.25 10.50
N ASN A 185 -12.45 -1.21 9.76
CA ASN A 185 -12.84 -1.40 8.36
C ASN A 185 -14.32 -1.80 8.24
N GLU A 186 -14.82 -2.64 9.14
CA GLU A 186 -16.22 -3.02 9.21
C GLU A 186 -17.12 -1.83 9.54
N HIS A 187 -16.78 -1.04 10.57
CA HIS A 187 -17.51 0.18 10.92
C HIS A 187 -17.65 1.13 9.73
N TYR A 188 -16.54 1.42 9.02
CA TYR A 188 -16.58 2.31 7.85
C TYR A 188 -17.33 1.71 6.67
N ARG A 189 -17.32 0.38 6.50
CA ARG A 189 -18.12 -0.30 5.47
C ARG A 189 -19.61 -0.05 5.72
N THR A 190 -20.07 -0.21 6.96
CA THR A 190 -21.46 0.04 7.35
C THR A 190 -21.84 1.51 7.16
N VAL A 191 -20.99 2.45 7.58
CA VAL A 191 -21.22 3.89 7.39
C VAL A 191 -21.36 4.26 5.90
N VAL A 192 -20.56 3.65 5.02
CA VAL A 192 -20.66 3.87 3.57
C VAL A 192 -21.94 3.27 3.00
N GLN A 193 -22.32 2.07 3.44
CA GLN A 193 -23.57 1.42 3.01
C GLN A 193 -24.81 2.22 3.42
N GLU A 194 -24.88 2.72 4.64
CA GLU A 194 -26.00 3.56 5.10
C GLU A 194 -26.08 4.87 4.31
N ARG A 195 -24.93 5.53 4.06
CA ARG A 195 -24.91 6.73 3.22
C ARG A 195 -25.40 6.47 1.80
N PHE A 196 -25.11 5.29 1.26
CA PHE A 196 -25.57 4.88 -0.06
C PHE A 196 -27.09 4.64 -0.08
N LYS A 197 -27.64 3.97 0.96
CA LYS A 197 -29.09 3.80 1.13
C LYS A 197 -29.80 5.15 1.24
N ASP A 198 -29.28 6.08 2.04
CA ASP A 198 -29.81 7.44 2.16
C ASP A 198 -29.79 8.19 0.83
N TRP A 199 -28.71 8.04 0.06
CA TRP A 199 -28.60 8.65 -1.26
C TRP A 199 -29.67 8.10 -2.23
N ILE A 200 -29.89 6.79 -2.25
CA ILE A 200 -30.98 6.16 -3.03
C ILE A 200 -32.34 6.68 -2.57
N LYS A 201 -32.57 6.76 -1.26
CA LYS A 201 -33.83 7.25 -0.70
C LYS A 201 -34.09 8.70 -1.09
N LYS A 202 -33.09 9.58 -1.00
CA LYS A 202 -33.18 10.99 -1.42
C LYS A 202 -33.46 11.09 -2.93
N LYS A 203 -32.89 10.21 -3.74
CA LYS A 203 -33.16 10.14 -5.18
C LYS A 203 -34.60 9.72 -5.50
N ARG A 204 -35.16 8.74 -4.77
CA ARG A 204 -36.58 8.35 -4.92
C ARG A 204 -37.53 9.47 -4.49
N LEU A 205 -37.28 10.08 -3.34
CA LEU A 205 -38.09 11.19 -2.84
C LEU A 205 -38.06 12.41 -3.79
N ALA A 206 -36.91 12.71 -4.41
CA ALA A 206 -36.82 13.76 -5.42
C ALA A 206 -37.62 13.43 -6.70
N ALA A 207 -37.67 12.15 -7.10
CA ALA A 207 -38.51 11.71 -8.22
C ALA A 207 -40.01 11.74 -7.89
N GLU A 208 -40.39 11.43 -6.64
CA GLU A 208 -41.78 11.47 -6.17
C GLU A 208 -42.29 12.90 -5.94
N ALA A 209 -41.42 13.85 -5.59
CA ALA A 209 -41.77 15.24 -5.32
C ALA A 209 -42.17 16.04 -6.58
N GLY A 210 -42.08 15.46 -7.78
CA GLY A 210 -42.55 16.12 -8.99
C GLY A 210 -41.76 17.37 -9.39
N ASP A 211 -40.52 17.53 -8.89
CA ASP A 211 -39.51 18.46 -9.43
C ASP A 211 -39.04 17.94 -10.81
N ASN A 212 -39.99 17.84 -11.73
CA ASN A 212 -39.79 17.72 -13.15
C ASN A 212 -39.68 19.14 -13.69
N GLU A 213 -38.49 19.74 -13.62
CA GLU A 213 -38.11 20.69 -14.67
C GLU A 213 -38.06 19.90 -15.98
N THR A 214 -39.22 19.75 -16.60
CA THR A 214 -39.40 19.37 -17.99
C THR A 214 -38.88 20.50 -18.85
N GLU A 215 -37.57 20.50 -19.10
CA GLU A 215 -37.03 21.07 -20.32
C GLU A 215 -37.25 20.05 -21.44
N GLU A 216 -38.20 20.35 -22.32
CA GLU A 216 -38.46 19.62 -23.56
C GLU A 216 -37.18 19.64 -24.43
N THR A 217 -36.38 18.58 -24.30
CA THR A 217 -35.41 18.17 -25.32
C THR A 217 -35.51 16.66 -25.42
N GLU A 218 -35.38 16.11 -26.62
CA GLU A 218 -35.45 14.67 -26.93
C GLU A 218 -34.77 13.78 -25.89
N THR A 219 -35.53 13.36 -24.86
CA THR A 219 -35.13 12.52 -23.72
C THR A 219 -33.63 12.54 -23.36
N ASP A 220 -33.15 13.60 -22.68
CA ASP A 220 -31.83 13.61 -22.01
C ASP A 220 -31.69 12.41 -21.05
N GLU A 221 -32.80 11.89 -20.51
CA GLU A 221 -32.83 10.62 -19.76
C GLU A 221 -32.40 9.43 -20.64
N GLY A 222 -32.84 9.37 -21.89
CA GLY A 222 -32.44 8.35 -22.86
C GLY A 222 -31.00 8.53 -23.35
N ALA A 223 -30.51 9.76 -23.45
CA ALA A 223 -29.11 10.05 -23.73
C ALA A 223 -28.21 9.71 -22.53
N ARG A 224 -28.64 10.03 -21.30
CA ARG A 224 -27.98 9.66 -20.04
C ARG A 224 -27.96 8.17 -19.81
N VAL A 225 -29.06 7.46 -20.02
CA VAL A 225 -29.11 5.99 -19.92
C VAL A 225 -28.20 5.35 -20.97
N ARG A 226 -28.16 5.88 -22.20
CA ARG A 226 -27.21 5.45 -23.23
C ARG A 226 -25.76 5.78 -22.87
N LEU A 227 -25.49 6.95 -22.30
CA LEU A 227 -24.16 7.38 -21.86
C LEU A 227 -23.66 6.59 -20.66
N ASP A 228 -24.53 6.31 -19.68
CA ASP A 228 -24.22 5.46 -18.53
C ASP A 228 -24.06 4.00 -18.95
N ALA A 229 -24.87 3.49 -19.90
CA ALA A 229 -24.66 2.17 -20.47
C ALA A 229 -23.33 2.08 -21.23
N LEU A 230 -22.96 3.10 -22.01
CA LEU A 230 -21.66 3.19 -22.69
C LEU A 230 -20.50 3.31 -21.69
N HIS A 231 -20.66 4.11 -20.65
CA HIS A 231 -19.64 4.28 -19.62
C HIS A 231 -19.46 3.01 -18.79
N LYS A 232 -20.56 2.30 -18.47
CA LYS A 232 -20.54 1.00 -17.81
C LYS A 232 -19.89 -0.07 -18.69
N LYS A 233 -20.17 -0.08 -20.00
CA LYS A 233 -19.49 -0.94 -20.98
C LYS A 233 -17.99 -0.62 -21.07
N MET A 234 -17.62 0.65 -21.16
CA MET A 234 -16.21 1.09 -21.19
C MET A 234 -15.48 0.73 -19.88
N LEU A 235 -16.14 0.86 -18.73
CA LEU A 235 -15.57 0.45 -17.44
C LEU A 235 -15.44 -1.06 -17.33
N ALA A 236 -16.42 -1.83 -17.82
CA ALA A 236 -16.33 -3.29 -17.88
C ALA A 236 -15.18 -3.74 -18.78
N GLU A 237 -15.05 -3.16 -19.98
CA GLU A 237 -13.94 -3.44 -20.90
C GLU A 237 -12.58 -3.04 -20.31
N LYS A 238 -12.50 -1.89 -19.62
CA LYS A 238 -11.29 -1.48 -18.89
C LYS A 238 -10.97 -2.41 -17.73
N LEU A 239 -11.99 -2.88 -17.00
CA LEU A 239 -11.82 -3.84 -15.92
C LEU A 239 -11.33 -5.19 -16.46
N GLU A 240 -11.89 -5.65 -17.57
CA GLU A 240 -11.49 -6.88 -18.26
C GLU A 240 -10.05 -6.78 -18.78
N LYS A 241 -9.69 -5.66 -19.42
CA LYS A 241 -8.30 -5.39 -19.81
C LYS A 241 -7.36 -5.34 -18.61
N LEU A 242 -7.78 -4.69 -17.52
CA LEU A 242 -7.01 -4.64 -16.27
C LEU A 242 -6.88 -6.02 -15.62
N THR A 243 -7.87 -6.91 -15.74
CA THR A 243 -7.78 -8.28 -15.26
C THR A 243 -6.86 -9.12 -16.13
N GLU A 244 -6.88 -8.94 -17.45
CA GLU A 244 -5.97 -9.60 -18.39
C GLU A 244 -4.52 -9.16 -18.21
N GLU A 245 -4.27 -7.86 -18.07
CA GLU A 245 -2.92 -7.34 -17.77
C GLU A 245 -2.40 -7.89 -16.43
N LYS A 246 -3.26 -7.94 -15.41
CA LYS A 246 -2.89 -8.53 -14.11
C LYS A 246 -2.67 -10.04 -14.21
N LYS A 247 -3.49 -10.76 -15.00
CA LYS A 247 -3.32 -12.20 -15.27
C LYS A 247 -1.97 -12.44 -15.93
N LYS A 248 -1.65 -11.71 -17.00
CA LYS A 248 -0.35 -11.78 -17.69
C LYS A 248 0.83 -11.47 -16.78
N ALA A 249 0.73 -10.42 -15.96
CA ALA A 249 1.77 -10.07 -14.98
C ALA A 249 1.95 -11.17 -13.92
N LEU A 250 0.87 -11.80 -13.47
CA LEU A 250 0.92 -12.92 -12.52
C LEU A 250 1.58 -14.15 -13.16
N ILE A 251 1.18 -14.50 -14.39
CA ILE A 251 1.78 -15.62 -15.17
C ILE A 251 3.28 -15.40 -15.33
N GLN A 252 3.70 -14.22 -15.79
CA GLN A 252 5.11 -13.89 -15.96
C GLN A 252 5.88 -13.97 -14.64
N ARG A 253 5.27 -13.51 -13.54
CA ARG A 253 5.87 -13.60 -12.20
C ARG A 253 6.03 -15.04 -11.74
N LEU A 254 5.02 -15.89 -11.95
CA LEU A 254 5.05 -17.31 -11.57
C LEU A 254 6.11 -18.07 -12.39
N SER A 255 6.13 -17.88 -13.71
CA SER A 255 7.16 -18.47 -14.59
C SER A 255 8.58 -18.09 -14.13
N ASN A 256 8.83 -16.81 -13.83
CA ASN A 256 10.11 -16.36 -13.28
C ASN A 256 10.45 -16.96 -11.91
N MET A 257 9.45 -17.33 -11.10
CA MET A 257 9.68 -17.98 -9.80
C MET A 257 9.96 -19.47 -9.95
N ILE A 258 9.30 -20.16 -10.89
CA ILE A 258 9.57 -21.56 -11.24
C ILE A 258 11.00 -21.70 -11.77
N GLU A 259 11.40 -20.87 -12.73
CA GLU A 259 12.77 -20.89 -13.30
C GLU A 259 13.85 -20.62 -12.23
N LYS A 260 13.57 -19.70 -11.29
CA LYS A 260 14.46 -19.48 -10.14
C LYS A 260 14.47 -20.68 -9.19
N GLY A 261 13.32 -21.34 -9.04
CA GLY A 261 13.17 -22.53 -8.21
C GLY A 261 14.06 -23.67 -8.70
N GLU A 262 14.10 -23.89 -10.02
CA GLU A 262 14.96 -24.91 -10.65
C GLU A 262 16.45 -24.59 -10.47
N LYS A 263 16.85 -23.34 -10.68
CA LYS A 263 18.25 -22.92 -10.42
C LYS A 263 18.65 -23.11 -8.96
N LEU A 264 17.71 -22.97 -8.02
CA LEU A 264 17.96 -23.23 -6.61
C LEU A 264 18.06 -24.73 -6.33
N ASN A 265 17.28 -25.57 -6.99
CA ASN A 265 17.40 -27.03 -6.89
C ASN A 265 18.82 -27.48 -7.27
N ASP A 266 19.32 -27.07 -8.44
CA ASP A 266 20.68 -27.39 -8.90
C ASP A 266 21.77 -26.97 -7.90
N LEU A 267 21.54 -25.86 -7.19
CA LEU A 267 22.47 -25.35 -6.18
C LEU A 267 22.42 -26.17 -4.89
N MET A 268 21.24 -26.65 -4.49
CA MET A 268 21.07 -27.52 -3.33
C MET A 268 21.71 -28.89 -3.59
N GLU A 269 21.49 -29.48 -4.76
CA GLU A 269 22.14 -30.74 -5.19
C GLU A 269 23.66 -30.62 -5.14
N LYS A 270 24.22 -29.56 -5.76
CA LYS A 270 25.67 -29.29 -5.71
C LYS A 270 26.21 -29.03 -4.31
N ALA A 271 25.37 -28.58 -3.38
CA ALA A 271 25.75 -28.35 -2.00
C ALA A 271 25.75 -29.67 -1.20
N ILE A 272 24.79 -30.55 -1.46
CA ILE A 272 24.73 -31.90 -0.91
C ILE A 272 25.93 -32.72 -1.37
N THR A 273 26.22 -32.79 -2.67
CA THR A 273 27.36 -33.57 -3.20
C THR A 273 28.69 -33.12 -2.59
N LYS A 274 28.88 -31.80 -2.42
CA LYS A 274 30.08 -31.26 -1.74
C LYS A 274 30.14 -31.55 -0.24
N ALA A 275 28.99 -31.73 0.41
CA ALA A 275 28.94 -32.12 1.82
C ALA A 275 29.22 -33.62 1.97
N GLU A 276 28.69 -34.46 1.08
CA GLU A 276 28.99 -35.89 0.96
C GLU A 276 30.48 -36.14 0.69
N GLU A 277 31.08 -35.45 -0.29
CA GLU A 277 32.52 -35.52 -0.60
C GLU A 277 33.41 -35.19 0.61
N LYS A 278 32.89 -34.44 1.58
CA LYS A 278 33.59 -34.07 2.81
C LYS A 278 33.29 -35.01 3.98
N GLY A 279 32.50 -36.05 3.77
CA GLY A 279 32.11 -37.04 4.77
C GLY A 279 31.15 -36.52 5.83
N HIS A 280 30.28 -35.55 5.50
CA HIS A 280 29.19 -35.15 6.40
C HIS A 280 27.94 -35.99 6.15
N ASP A 281 27.18 -36.28 7.21
CA ASP A 281 25.81 -36.81 7.06
C ASP A 281 24.92 -35.76 6.37
N VAL A 282 24.36 -36.15 5.23
CA VAL A 282 23.51 -35.31 4.40
C VAL A 282 22.06 -35.78 4.40
N SER A 283 21.67 -36.78 5.18
CA SER A 283 20.33 -37.38 5.14
C SER A 283 19.23 -36.32 5.31
N LYS A 284 19.42 -35.39 6.26
CA LYS A 284 18.49 -34.27 6.48
C LYS A 284 18.46 -33.27 5.32
N LEU A 285 19.59 -33.05 4.65
CA LEU A 285 19.66 -32.16 3.49
C LEU A 285 18.99 -32.79 2.26
N GLN A 286 19.18 -34.09 2.03
CA GLN A 286 18.52 -34.87 0.98
C GLN A 286 17.00 -34.88 1.18
N PHE A 287 16.52 -35.13 2.40
CA PHE A 287 15.09 -35.05 2.72
C PHE A 287 14.48 -33.67 2.37
N LEU A 288 15.16 -32.58 2.76
CA LEU A 288 14.70 -31.22 2.44
C LEU A 288 14.77 -30.90 0.94
N LEU A 289 15.69 -31.52 0.21
CA LEU A 289 15.76 -31.41 -1.25
C LEU A 289 14.55 -32.10 -1.91
N GLU A 290 14.21 -33.30 -1.46
CA GLU A 290 13.03 -34.03 -1.95
C GLU A 290 11.73 -33.28 -1.68
N GLU A 291 11.56 -32.74 -0.47
CA GLU A 291 10.38 -31.94 -0.12
C GLU A 291 10.31 -30.65 -0.95
N TYR A 292 11.47 -30.01 -1.21
CA TYR A 292 11.56 -28.85 -2.08
C TYR A 292 11.13 -29.18 -3.53
N ASN A 293 11.60 -30.30 -4.07
CA ASN A 293 11.27 -30.75 -5.41
C ASN A 293 9.79 -31.12 -5.54
N ALA A 294 9.22 -31.82 -4.55
CA ALA A 294 7.79 -32.12 -4.52
C ALA A 294 6.93 -30.84 -4.56
N ALA A 295 7.31 -29.81 -3.80
CA ALA A 295 6.61 -28.52 -3.81
C ALA A 295 6.79 -27.76 -5.14
N LEU A 296 7.98 -27.82 -5.75
CA LEU A 296 8.26 -27.19 -7.04
C LEU A 296 7.52 -27.87 -8.20
N ASP A 297 7.48 -29.20 -8.22
CA ASP A 297 6.75 -29.98 -9.24
C ASP A 297 5.25 -29.77 -9.12
N LYS A 298 4.71 -29.75 -7.88
CA LYS A 298 3.33 -29.37 -7.62
C LYS A 298 3.02 -27.98 -8.18
N ALA A 299 3.93 -27.01 -8.00
CA ALA A 299 3.74 -25.67 -8.56
C ALA A 299 3.73 -25.65 -10.10
N LYS A 300 4.53 -26.49 -10.76
CA LYS A 300 4.55 -26.62 -12.22
C LYS A 300 3.22 -27.17 -12.75
N VAL A 301 2.75 -28.28 -12.18
CA VAL A 301 1.45 -28.88 -12.55
C VAL A 301 0.31 -27.86 -12.39
N LEU A 302 0.25 -27.19 -11.24
CA LEU A 302 -0.78 -26.16 -10.98
C LEU A 302 -0.65 -24.95 -11.91
N PHE A 303 0.56 -24.62 -12.36
CA PHE A 303 0.77 -23.53 -13.31
C PHE A 303 0.29 -23.90 -14.72
N ASP A 304 0.56 -25.13 -15.15
CA ASP A 304 0.12 -25.68 -16.44
C ASP A 304 -1.42 -25.83 -16.49
N ASP A 305 -2.06 -26.16 -15.36
CA ASP A 305 -3.52 -26.24 -15.19
C ASP A 305 -4.22 -24.86 -15.02
N GLU A 306 -3.49 -23.75 -15.21
CA GLU A 306 -3.95 -22.37 -14.97
C GLU A 306 -4.43 -22.07 -13.53
N GLN A 307 -4.10 -22.91 -12.55
CA GLN A 307 -4.43 -22.73 -11.13
C GLN A 307 -3.42 -21.81 -10.42
N TYR A 308 -3.29 -20.56 -10.91
CA TYR A 308 -2.22 -19.63 -10.51
C TYR A 308 -2.16 -19.29 -9.02
N ARG A 309 -3.29 -19.33 -8.30
CA ARG A 309 -3.31 -19.06 -6.85
C ARG A 309 -2.68 -20.21 -6.08
N ASP A 310 -3.00 -21.44 -6.45
CA ASP A 310 -2.49 -22.64 -5.81
C ASP A 310 -1.03 -22.87 -6.20
N ALA A 311 -0.67 -22.59 -7.46
CA ALA A 311 0.73 -22.57 -7.90
C ALA A 311 1.58 -21.59 -7.06
N LEU A 312 1.04 -20.41 -6.74
CA LEU A 312 1.72 -19.45 -5.88
C LEU A 312 1.88 -19.98 -4.44
N ALA A 313 0.90 -20.71 -3.91
CA ALA A 313 0.99 -21.33 -2.59
C ALA A 313 2.10 -22.39 -2.57
N ALA A 314 2.11 -23.31 -3.53
CA ALA A 314 3.16 -24.33 -3.66
C ALA A 314 4.57 -23.74 -3.80
N LEU A 315 4.74 -22.63 -4.53
CA LEU A 315 6.02 -21.91 -4.61
C LEU A 315 6.44 -21.28 -3.28
N ASN A 316 5.49 -20.86 -2.44
CA ASN A 316 5.81 -20.35 -1.11
C ASN A 316 6.23 -21.49 -0.15
N ASP A 317 5.63 -22.67 -0.30
CA ASP A 317 6.03 -23.87 0.44
C ASP A 317 7.47 -24.26 0.06
N ALA A 318 7.78 -24.36 -1.24
CA ALA A 318 9.15 -24.60 -1.73
C ALA A 318 10.13 -23.55 -1.17
N LYS A 319 9.76 -22.27 -1.17
CA LYS A 319 10.59 -21.20 -0.58
C LYS A 319 10.81 -21.38 0.93
N HIS A 320 9.84 -21.92 1.66
CA HIS A 320 9.98 -22.22 3.08
C HIS A 320 10.97 -23.38 3.30
N THR A 321 10.81 -24.48 2.56
CA THR A 321 11.73 -25.63 2.60
C THR A 321 13.17 -25.21 2.26
N TYR A 322 13.36 -24.36 1.26
CA TYR A 322 14.68 -23.82 0.93
C TYR A 322 15.32 -23.03 2.10
N LYS A 323 14.53 -22.29 2.89
CA LYS A 323 15.06 -21.59 4.07
C LYS A 323 15.51 -22.57 5.15
N GLN A 324 14.76 -23.64 5.36
CA GLN A 324 15.15 -24.71 6.29
C GLN A 324 16.43 -25.40 5.82
N PHE A 325 16.52 -25.72 4.51
CA PHE A 325 17.74 -26.26 3.91
C PHE A 325 18.95 -25.36 4.18
N ARG A 326 18.82 -24.05 3.94
CA ARG A 326 19.89 -23.08 4.22
C ARG A 326 20.32 -23.06 5.69
N HIS A 327 19.37 -23.23 6.62
CA HIS A 327 19.68 -23.23 8.05
C HIS A 327 20.47 -24.49 8.43
N VAL A 328 19.99 -25.67 8.04
CA VAL A 328 20.68 -26.95 8.26
C VAL A 328 22.06 -26.96 7.61
N PHE A 329 22.16 -26.45 6.38
CA PHE A 329 23.44 -26.36 5.68
C PHE A 329 24.42 -25.40 6.39
N ALA A 330 23.93 -24.30 6.96
CA ALA A 330 24.76 -23.38 7.73
C ALA A 330 25.26 -24.01 9.04
N GLU A 331 24.43 -24.79 9.73
CA GLU A 331 24.83 -25.56 10.92
C GLU A 331 25.91 -26.59 10.59
N LEU A 332 25.71 -27.36 9.51
CA LEU A 332 26.68 -28.33 9.01
C LEU A 332 28.02 -27.67 8.66
N HIS A 333 27.96 -26.51 8.00
CA HIS A 333 29.16 -25.72 7.70
C HIS A 333 29.85 -25.17 8.95
N GLN A 334 29.10 -24.81 10.00
CA GLN A 334 29.67 -24.38 11.28
C GLN A 334 30.34 -25.55 12.01
N LYS A 335 29.73 -26.74 12.07
CA LYS A 335 30.34 -27.94 12.65
C LYS A 335 31.66 -28.28 11.95
N HIS A 336 31.68 -28.24 10.61
CA HIS A 336 32.90 -28.43 9.83
C HIS A 336 34.01 -27.45 10.22
N LYS A 337 33.70 -26.17 10.42
CA LYS A 337 34.69 -25.16 10.86
C LYS A 337 35.26 -25.43 12.25
N ARG A 338 34.52 -26.12 13.12
CA ARG A 338 35.00 -26.51 14.46
C ARG A 338 35.86 -27.77 14.44
N GLY A 339 35.99 -28.44 13.30
CA GLY A 339 36.69 -29.73 13.20
C GLY A 339 35.89 -30.90 13.79
N GLU A 340 34.62 -30.69 14.14
CA GLU A 340 33.69 -31.75 14.50
C GLU A 340 33.41 -32.57 13.24
N LYS A 341 34.23 -33.59 12.99
CA LYS A 341 33.89 -34.64 12.04
C LYS A 341 32.79 -35.47 12.69
N HIS A 342 31.68 -35.67 12.00
CA HIS A 342 30.70 -36.65 12.44
C HIS A 342 31.37 -38.02 12.28
N VAL A 343 31.91 -38.56 13.37
CA VAL A 343 32.04 -40.01 13.48
C VAL A 343 30.62 -40.45 13.81
N GLU A 344 29.96 -41.09 12.84
CA GLU A 344 28.78 -41.88 13.14
C GLU A 344 29.21 -42.94 14.15
N ASP A 345 28.95 -42.70 15.42
CA ASP A 345 28.97 -43.72 16.45
C ASP A 345 27.70 -44.57 16.25
N LEU A 346 27.65 -45.29 15.13
CA LEU A 346 26.62 -46.31 14.84
C LEU A 346 26.95 -47.65 15.54
N THR A 347 27.86 -47.63 16.52
CA THR A 347 28.15 -48.77 17.40
C THR A 347 27.27 -48.84 18.64
N GLU A 348 26.08 -48.23 18.64
CA GLU A 348 25.03 -48.62 19.58
C GLU A 348 24.27 -49.82 19.00
N VAL A 349 24.83 -50.98 19.32
CA VAL A 349 24.29 -52.32 19.24
C VAL A 349 22.76 -52.32 19.42
N VAL A 350 22.03 -52.43 18.31
CA VAL A 350 20.68 -53.02 18.35
C VAL A 350 20.91 -54.50 18.64
N GLU A 351 20.81 -54.87 19.92
CA GLU A 351 20.64 -56.27 20.31
C GLU A 351 19.43 -56.80 19.53
N VAL A 352 19.70 -57.63 18.53
CA VAL A 352 18.69 -58.39 17.82
C VAL A 352 18.00 -59.26 18.87
N PRO A 353 16.69 -59.08 19.14
CA PRO A 353 15.98 -59.99 20.02
C PRO A 353 16.06 -61.41 19.42
N PRO A 354 16.34 -62.45 20.23
CA PRO A 354 16.46 -63.81 19.73
C PRO A 354 15.17 -64.21 19.01
N THR A 355 15.35 -64.75 17.81
CA THR A 355 14.29 -65.39 17.03
C THR A 355 13.57 -66.43 17.88
N PRO A 356 12.23 -66.42 17.99
CA PRO A 356 11.50 -67.50 18.63
C PRO A 356 11.68 -68.77 17.79
N ASP A 357 12.11 -69.83 18.47
CA ASP A 357 12.30 -71.17 17.94
C ASP A 357 11.12 -71.65 17.10
N GLU A 358 11.45 -72.30 15.99
CA GLU A 358 10.60 -73.25 15.28
C GLU A 358 10.17 -74.36 16.26
N THR A 359 9.02 -74.19 16.90
CA THR A 359 8.26 -75.35 17.40
C THR A 359 7.42 -75.91 16.27
N THR A 360 7.94 -77.00 15.72
CA THR A 360 7.19 -78.08 15.10
C THR A 360 5.96 -78.44 15.94
N THR A 361 4.77 -78.36 15.35
CA THR A 361 3.62 -79.14 15.79
C THR A 361 3.00 -79.79 14.57
N ASP A 362 3.43 -81.02 14.33
CA ASP A 362 2.61 -82.06 13.75
C ASP A 362 1.30 -82.17 14.54
N THR A 363 0.16 -82.17 13.86
CA THR A 363 -1.05 -82.80 14.41
C THR A 363 -1.90 -83.33 13.26
N GLU A 364 -1.84 -84.65 13.10
CA GLU A 364 -2.88 -85.49 12.52
C GLU A 364 -4.25 -85.17 13.13
N GLY A 365 -5.34 -85.38 12.39
CA GLY A 365 -6.67 -85.44 12.99
C GLY A 365 -7.84 -85.31 12.02
N ASP A 366 -8.32 -86.47 11.58
CA ASP A 366 -9.60 -86.78 10.94
C ASP A 366 -10.77 -85.82 11.23
N SER A 367 -11.51 -85.45 10.16
CA SER A 367 -12.95 -85.78 9.96
C SER A 367 -13.46 -85.22 8.63
#